data_AF-T0YWV6-F1
#
_entry.id   AF-T0YWV6-F1
#
_cell.length_a   1.000
_cell.length_b   1.000
_cell.length_c   1.000
_cell.angle_alpha   90.00
_cell.angle_beta   90.00
_cell.angle_gamma   90.00
#
_symmetry.space_group_name_H-M   'P 1'
#
loop_
_entity.id
_entity.type
_entity.pdbx_description
1 polymer ?
#
loop_
_entity_poly.entity_id
_entity_poly.type
_entity_poly.pdbx_seq_one_letter_code
_entity_poly.pdbx_strand_id
1 'polypeptide(L)'
;KVIEFHAQYGTKATCDAFGISKPTIYRWKGIYKDHGRDNISLIPKSRRPNTLRSPSWDIRIIQFIKDIRKDHRNLGKYKIKPLLDIYCNDNSIPQISVSLIGKIIKRENIYYQRRGRYYHNPNHKRPQISYKSRVKRSPRVSSQGHIEIDTIVRFVNGLKLYI
;
A
#
# COMPACT_ATOMS: atom_id res chain seq x y z
N LYS A 1 30.16 -29.66 -16.72
CA LYS A 1 30.90 -29.02 -17.83
C LYS A 1 32.25 -28.44 -17.42
N VAL A 2 32.34 -27.32 -16.68
CA VAL A 2 33.66 -26.71 -16.33
C VAL A 2 34.53 -27.62 -15.46
N ILE A 3 33.95 -28.24 -14.42
CA ILE A 3 34.69 -29.13 -13.51
C ILE A 3 35.14 -30.41 -14.22
N GLU A 4 34.32 -30.96 -15.11
CA GLU A 4 34.66 -32.13 -15.94
C GLU A 4 35.77 -31.81 -16.93
N PHE A 5 35.67 -30.68 -17.64
CA PHE A 5 36.72 -30.21 -18.56
C PHE A 5 38.04 -29.98 -17.82
N HIS A 6 37.98 -29.40 -16.63
CA HIS A 6 39.14 -29.24 -15.77
C HIS A 6 39.74 -30.58 -15.32
N ALA A 7 38.92 -31.61 -15.10
CA ALA A 7 39.41 -32.94 -14.76
C ALA A 7 40.13 -33.62 -15.93
N GLN A 8 39.74 -33.31 -17.18
CA GLN A 8 40.33 -33.88 -18.39
C GLN A 8 41.56 -33.13 -18.91
N TYR A 9 41.51 -31.80 -18.96
CA TYR A 9 42.51 -30.96 -19.65
C TYR A 9 43.36 -30.08 -18.71
N GLY A 10 43.05 -30.07 -17.41
CA GLY A 10 43.78 -29.31 -16.41
C GLY A 10 43.48 -27.82 -16.39
N THR A 11 44.22 -27.10 -15.53
CA THR A 11 43.90 -25.71 -15.14
C THR A 11 44.07 -24.70 -16.28
N LYS A 12 45.21 -24.72 -16.98
CA LYS A 12 45.54 -23.71 -18.00
C LYS A 12 44.54 -23.72 -19.17
N ALA A 13 44.23 -24.92 -19.68
CA ALA A 13 43.24 -25.10 -20.73
C ALA A 13 41.83 -24.67 -20.29
N THR A 14 41.45 -24.94 -19.03
CA THR A 14 40.12 -24.55 -18.51
C THR A 14 40.00 -23.03 -18.38
N CYS A 15 41.05 -22.37 -17.87
CA CYS A 15 41.06 -20.91 -17.76
C CYS A 15 40.96 -20.26 -19.14
N ASP A 16 41.67 -20.79 -20.13
CA ASP A 16 41.67 -20.29 -21.50
C ASP A 16 40.32 -20.51 -22.21
N ALA A 17 39.77 -21.73 -22.09
CA ALA A 17 38.52 -22.09 -22.76
C ALA A 17 37.27 -21.41 -22.17
N PHE A 18 37.22 -21.19 -20.85
CA PHE A 18 36.02 -20.65 -20.17
C PHE A 18 36.18 -19.21 -19.66
N GLY A 19 37.38 -18.63 -19.71
CA GLY A 19 37.64 -17.28 -19.19
C GLY A 19 37.46 -17.14 -17.68
N ILE A 20 37.52 -18.25 -16.94
CA ILE A 20 37.29 -18.30 -15.49
C ILE A 20 38.62 -18.28 -14.74
N SER A 21 38.69 -17.49 -13.66
CA SER A 21 39.89 -17.43 -12.82
C SER A 21 40.19 -18.78 -12.16
N LYS A 22 41.49 -19.13 -12.06
CA LYS A 22 41.96 -20.33 -11.36
C LYS A 22 41.33 -20.48 -9.96
N PRO A 23 41.29 -19.44 -9.09
CA PRO A 23 40.65 -19.55 -7.77
C PRO A 23 39.17 -19.97 -7.81
N THR A 24 38.41 -19.48 -8.79
CA THR A 24 36.99 -19.83 -8.94
C THR A 24 36.81 -21.31 -9.25
N ILE A 25 37.65 -21.88 -10.13
CA ILE A 25 37.61 -23.29 -10.52
C ILE A 25 37.88 -24.19 -9.30
N TYR A 26 38.92 -23.88 -8.52
CA TYR A 26 39.22 -24.64 -7.31
C TYR A 26 38.15 -24.50 -6.23
N ARG A 27 37.56 -23.30 -6.07
CA ARG A 27 36.42 -23.09 -5.15
C ARG A 27 35.22 -23.95 -5.53
N TRP A 28 34.85 -23.99 -6.81
CA TRP A 28 33.78 -24.86 -7.30
C TRP A 28 34.11 -26.34 -7.13
N LYS A 29 35.35 -26.76 -7.39
CA LYS A 29 35.80 -28.13 -7.17
C LYS A 29 35.71 -28.55 -5.69
N GLY A 30 36.01 -27.65 -4.76
CA GLY A 30 35.83 -27.85 -3.31
C GLY A 30 34.35 -28.06 -2.97
N ILE A 31 33.50 -27.09 -3.30
CA ILE A 31 32.04 -27.15 -3.08
C ILE A 31 31.43 -28.44 -3.66
N TYR A 32 31.83 -28.82 -4.88
CA TYR A 32 31.35 -30.02 -5.54
C TYR A 32 31.75 -31.31 -4.81
N LYS A 33 32.95 -31.37 -4.23
CA LYS A 33 33.39 -32.52 -3.42
C LYS A 33 32.69 -32.56 -2.07
N ASP A 34 32.57 -31.42 -1.39
CA ASP A 34 31.97 -31.31 -0.06
C ASP A 34 30.49 -31.70 -0.07
N HIS A 35 29.80 -31.46 -1.20
CA HIS A 35 28.40 -31.82 -1.43
C HIS A 35 28.22 -33.14 -2.20
N GLY A 36 29.17 -34.08 -2.12
CA GLY A 36 28.98 -35.45 -2.63
C GLY A 36 28.85 -35.56 -4.15
N ARG A 37 29.43 -34.62 -4.91
CA ARG A 37 29.38 -34.54 -6.38
C ARG A 37 28.00 -34.23 -6.96
N ASP A 38 27.13 -33.59 -6.18
CA ASP A 38 25.86 -33.08 -6.67
C ASP A 38 26.03 -31.77 -7.46
N ASN A 39 25.43 -31.69 -8.65
CA ASN A 39 25.45 -30.51 -9.51
C ASN A 39 24.66 -29.33 -8.91
N ILE A 40 23.66 -29.59 -8.07
CA ILE A 40 22.83 -28.56 -7.42
C ILE A 40 23.69 -27.68 -6.48
N SER A 41 24.77 -28.25 -5.94
CA SER A 41 25.69 -27.54 -5.03
C SER A 41 26.37 -26.31 -5.66
N LEU A 42 26.51 -26.30 -6.99
CA LEU A 42 27.18 -25.24 -7.74
C LEU A 42 26.25 -24.07 -8.10
N ILE A 43 24.95 -24.18 -7.79
CA ILE A 43 24.01 -23.09 -7.99
C ILE A 43 24.44 -21.90 -7.09
N PRO A 44 24.62 -20.70 -7.65
CA PRO A 44 25.01 -19.53 -6.87
C PRO A 44 24.03 -19.28 -5.71
N LYS A 45 24.54 -19.39 -4.49
CA LYS A 45 23.80 -19.00 -3.29
C LYS A 45 23.64 -17.47 -3.25
N SER A 46 22.64 -17.03 -2.49
CA SER A 46 22.45 -15.62 -2.20
C SER A 46 23.75 -14.99 -1.68
N ARG A 47 24.14 -13.86 -2.27
CA ARG A 47 25.29 -13.05 -1.81
C ARG A 47 24.91 -12.06 -0.71
N ARG A 48 23.68 -12.18 -0.19
CA ARG A 48 23.17 -11.31 0.86
C ARG A 48 23.96 -11.58 2.15
N PRO A 49 24.41 -10.53 2.86
CA PRO A 49 25.06 -10.70 4.16
C PRO A 49 24.19 -11.52 5.11
N ASN A 50 24.83 -12.38 5.92
CA ASN A 50 24.14 -13.18 6.94
C ASN A 50 23.50 -12.29 8.01
N THR A 51 24.17 -11.19 8.36
CA THR A 51 23.66 -10.19 9.29
C THR A 51 23.28 -8.92 8.52
N LEU A 52 22.01 -8.57 8.61
CA LEU A 52 21.49 -7.34 8.03
C LEU A 52 21.25 -6.35 9.13
N ARG A 53 21.58 -5.09 8.86
CA ARG A 53 21.21 -4.00 9.76
C ARG A 53 19.69 -3.96 9.93
N SER A 54 19.24 -4.12 11.17
CA SER A 54 17.87 -3.80 11.55
C SER A 54 17.74 -2.28 11.70
N PRO A 55 16.69 -1.65 11.14
CA PRO A 55 16.37 -0.28 11.49
C PRO A 55 15.99 -0.22 12.96
N SER A 56 16.61 0.70 13.70
CA SER A 56 16.19 1.08 15.05
C SER A 56 15.37 2.36 14.94
N TRP A 57 14.19 2.37 15.56
CA TRP A 57 13.28 3.52 15.60
C TRP A 57 13.02 3.89 17.05
N ASP A 58 12.72 5.17 17.29
CA ASP A 58 12.30 5.61 18.62
C ASP A 58 10.99 4.90 18.99
N ILE A 59 10.99 4.24 20.15
CA ILE A 59 9.85 3.49 20.68
C ILE A 59 8.62 4.39 20.86
N ARG A 60 8.84 5.65 21.23
CA ARG A 60 7.79 6.65 21.45
C ARG A 60 6.98 6.90 20.19
N ILE A 61 7.66 6.96 19.05
CA ILE A 61 7.02 7.16 17.74
C ILE A 61 6.21 5.93 17.34
N ILE A 62 6.74 4.73 17.56
CA ILE A 62 6.01 3.48 17.28
C ILE A 62 4.73 3.45 18.11
N GLN A 63 4.82 3.80 19.38
CA GLN A 63 3.71 3.77 20.33
C GLN A 63 2.63 4.79 19.95
N PHE A 64 3.02 6.03 19.66
CA PHE A 64 2.11 7.06 19.15
C PHE A 64 1.35 6.61 17.89
N ILE A 65 2.05 6.00 16.92
CA ILE A 65 1.43 5.48 15.70
C ILE A 65 0.47 4.31 16.01
N LYS A 66 0.82 3.44 16.97
CA LYS A 66 -0.05 2.34 17.42
C LYS A 66 -1.33 2.88 18.05
N ASP A 67 -1.22 3.86 18.94
CA ASP A 67 -2.35 4.46 19.65
C ASP A 67 -3.31 5.14 18.66
N ILE A 68 -2.79 6.01 17.79
CA ILE A 68 -3.60 6.68 16.76
C ILE A 68 -4.32 5.67 15.86
N ARG A 69 -3.66 4.58 15.46
CA ARG A 69 -4.30 3.58 14.59
C ARG A 69 -5.25 2.65 15.33
N LYS A 70 -5.12 2.51 16.65
CA LYS A 70 -6.09 1.81 17.49
C LYS A 70 -7.40 2.58 17.53
N ASP A 71 -7.32 3.90 17.70
CA ASP A 71 -8.48 4.81 17.71
C ASP A 71 -9.05 4.99 16.30
N HIS A 72 -8.18 5.19 15.31
CA HIS A 72 -8.53 5.43 13.91
C HIS A 72 -7.89 4.40 12.97
N ARG A 73 -8.52 3.23 12.87
CA ARG A 73 -8.01 2.05 12.12
C ARG A 73 -7.53 2.33 10.69
N ASN A 74 -8.24 3.19 9.96
CA ASN A 74 -7.99 3.46 8.54
C ASN A 74 -7.19 4.75 8.29
N LEU A 75 -6.61 5.35 9.34
CA LEU A 75 -5.85 6.58 9.18
C LEU A 75 -4.57 6.32 8.37
N GLY A 76 -4.43 7.05 7.26
CA GLY A 76 -3.29 6.94 6.36
C GLY A 76 -2.05 7.67 6.88
N LYS A 77 -0.88 7.27 6.42
CA LYS A 77 0.42 7.87 6.77
C LYS A 77 0.49 9.39 6.60
N TYR A 78 -0.20 9.94 5.60
CA TYR A 78 -0.24 11.39 5.34
C TYR A 78 -1.02 12.16 6.41
N LYS A 79 -2.07 11.55 6.99
CA LYS A 79 -2.84 12.14 8.08
C LYS A 79 -2.17 11.95 9.44
N ILE A 80 -1.42 10.87 9.62
CA ILE A 80 -0.63 10.62 10.84
C ILE A 80 0.52 11.63 10.97
N LYS A 81 1.16 12.02 9.85
CA LYS A 81 2.31 12.94 9.84
C LYS A 81 2.11 14.24 10.62
N PRO A 82 1.11 15.08 10.34
CA PRO A 82 0.95 16.35 11.06
C PRO A 82 0.74 16.14 12.57
N LEU A 83 -0.01 15.10 12.96
CA LEU A 83 -0.23 14.77 14.38
C LEU A 83 1.06 14.32 15.06
N LEU A 84 1.85 13.48 14.37
CA LEU A 84 3.13 13.01 14.85
C LEU A 84 4.15 14.15 14.94
N ASP A 85 4.11 15.12 14.02
CA ASP A 85 5.03 16.26 14.04
C ASP A 85 4.81 17.17 15.24
N ILE A 86 3.55 17.41 15.61
CA ILE A 86 3.18 18.15 16.82
C ILE A 86 3.72 17.39 18.04
N TYR A 87 3.43 16.10 18.15
CA TYR A 87 3.93 15.25 19.23
C TYR A 87 5.46 15.23 19.31
N CYS A 88 6.14 15.13 18.16
CA CYS A 88 7.61 15.15 18.09
C CYS A 88 8.17 16.49 18.57
N ASN A 89 7.54 17.61 18.22
CA ASN A 89 7.96 18.94 18.68
C ASN A 89 7.83 19.07 20.20
N ASP A 90 6.69 18.67 20.76
CA ASP A 90 6.42 18.76 22.20
C ASP A 90 7.37 17.88 23.03
N ASN A 91 7.79 16.74 22.48
CA ASN A 91 8.65 15.77 23.17
C ASN A 91 10.14 15.87 22.79
N SER A 92 10.53 16.92 22.04
CA SER A 92 11.90 17.11 21.54
C SER A 92 12.47 15.90 20.79
N ILE A 93 11.65 15.25 19.96
CA ILE A 93 11.98 14.08 19.15
C ILE A 93 12.22 14.51 17.71
N PRO A 94 13.22 13.96 17.01
CA PRO A 94 13.41 14.25 15.59
C PRO A 94 12.18 13.84 14.77
N GLN A 95 11.68 14.77 13.96
CA GLN A 95 10.57 14.51 13.06
C GLN A 95 10.94 13.46 12.01
N ILE A 96 9.93 12.72 11.57
CA ILE A 96 10.10 11.59 10.67
C ILE A 96 9.39 11.82 9.34
N SER A 97 10.01 11.40 8.24
CA SER A 97 9.39 11.46 6.90
C SER A 97 8.15 10.55 6.78
N VAL A 98 7.19 10.97 5.95
CA VAL A 98 5.96 10.19 5.68
C VAL A 98 6.26 8.76 5.20
N SER A 99 7.32 8.59 4.40
CA SER A 99 7.77 7.29 3.92
C SER A 99 8.22 6.38 5.07
N LEU A 100 8.90 6.93 6.06
CA LEU A 100 9.36 6.17 7.23
C LEU A 100 8.19 5.80 8.15
N ILE A 101 7.18 6.67 8.32
CA ILE A 101 5.89 6.30 8.99
C ILE A 101 5.27 5.06 8.31
N GLY A 102 5.22 5.06 6.97
CA GLY A 102 4.72 3.91 6.21
C GLY A 102 5.55 2.64 6.40
N LYS A 103 6.88 2.75 6.51
CA LYS A 103 7.78 1.62 6.80
C LYS A 103 7.55 1.07 8.21
N ILE A 104 7.37 1.95 9.20
CA ILE A 104 7.04 1.57 10.59
C ILE A 104 5.74 0.78 10.62
N ILE A 105 4.67 1.33 10.05
CA ILE A 105 3.36 0.66 9.96
C ILE A 105 3.47 -0.74 9.35
N LYS A 106 4.21 -0.88 8.24
CA LYS A 106 4.36 -2.15 7.53
C LYS A 106 5.15 -3.17 8.35
N ARG A 107 6.24 -2.77 8.99
CA ARG A 107 7.15 -3.66 9.72
C ARG A 107 6.60 -4.09 11.07
N GLU A 108 5.98 -3.15 11.79
CA GLU A 108 5.31 -3.41 13.08
C GLU A 108 3.91 -4.02 12.91
N ASN A 109 3.48 -4.25 11.67
CA ASN A 109 2.18 -4.83 11.33
C ASN A 109 0.98 -4.10 11.99
N ILE A 110 1.03 -2.76 12.02
CA ILE A 110 0.03 -1.90 12.68
C ILE A 110 -1.21 -1.77 11.78
N TYR A 111 -1.95 -2.87 11.63
CA TYR A 111 -3.18 -2.95 10.83
C TYR A 111 -4.29 -3.55 11.67
N TYR A 112 -5.17 -2.70 12.20
CA TYR A 112 -6.30 -3.12 13.06
C TYR A 112 -7.59 -3.40 12.28
N GLN A 113 -7.58 -3.22 10.96
CA GLN A 113 -8.71 -3.57 10.10
C GLN A 113 -8.90 -5.09 10.04
N ARG A 114 -10.16 -5.54 10.03
CA ARG A 114 -10.48 -6.96 9.77
C ARG A 114 -10.00 -7.28 8.36
N ARG A 115 -9.00 -8.17 8.25
CA ARG A 115 -8.52 -8.68 6.96
C ARG A 115 -9.51 -9.74 6.48
N GLY A 116 -10.59 -9.28 5.85
CA GLY A 116 -11.51 -10.13 5.12
C GLY A 116 -11.47 -9.79 3.64
N ARG A 117 -11.64 -10.79 2.77
CA ARG A 117 -12.10 -10.51 1.40
C ARG A 117 -13.50 -9.94 1.56
N TYR A 118 -13.70 -8.67 1.22
CA TYR A 118 -15.03 -8.18 0.86
C TYR A 118 -15.40 -8.93 -0.41
N TYR A 119 -15.86 -10.18 -0.26
CA TYR A 119 -16.39 -10.93 -1.38
C TYR A 119 -17.62 -10.16 -1.84
N HIS A 120 -17.75 -9.97 -3.16
CA HIS A 120 -19.06 -9.70 -3.73
C HIS A 120 -19.96 -10.81 -3.21
N ASN A 121 -20.85 -10.51 -2.27
CA ASN A 121 -21.84 -11.48 -1.84
C ASN A 121 -22.80 -11.63 -3.04
N PRO A 122 -22.76 -12.75 -3.79
CA PRO A 122 -23.61 -12.92 -4.95
C PRO A 122 -25.10 -12.96 -4.55
N ASN A 123 -25.38 -13.24 -3.28
CA ASN A 123 -26.72 -13.26 -2.69
C ASN A 123 -27.13 -11.89 -2.12
N HIS A 124 -26.27 -10.87 -2.15
CA HIS A 124 -26.65 -9.52 -1.75
C HIS A 124 -27.58 -8.93 -2.81
N LYS A 125 -28.89 -9.08 -2.59
CA LYS A 125 -29.92 -8.51 -3.45
C LYS A 125 -29.65 -7.02 -3.59
N ARG A 126 -29.40 -6.57 -4.82
CA ARG A 126 -29.36 -5.13 -5.12
C ARG A 126 -30.74 -4.57 -4.79
N PRO A 127 -30.84 -3.42 -4.09
CA PRO A 127 -32.13 -2.80 -3.88
C PRO A 127 -32.78 -2.56 -5.24
N GLN A 128 -33.99 -3.08 -5.43
CA GLN A 128 -34.79 -2.79 -6.61
C GLN A 128 -35.28 -1.35 -6.46
N ILE A 129 -34.49 -0.40 -6.97
CA ILE A 129 -34.86 1.01 -6.97
C ILE A 129 -36.01 1.16 -7.95
N SER A 130 -37.23 1.38 -7.44
CA SER A 130 -38.34 1.79 -8.29
C SER A 130 -38.09 3.24 -8.70
N TYR A 131 -37.60 3.42 -9.92
CA TYR A 131 -37.59 4.75 -10.51
C TYR A 131 -39.06 5.15 -10.69
N LYS A 132 -39.53 6.18 -9.96
CA LYS A 132 -40.78 6.84 -10.31
C LYS A 132 -40.73 7.17 -11.80
N SER A 133 -41.80 6.90 -12.54
CA SER A 133 -41.85 7.22 -13.96
C SER A 133 -41.49 8.69 -14.14
N ARG A 134 -40.41 8.95 -14.89
CA ARG A 134 -39.95 10.31 -15.12
C ARG A 134 -41.02 11.01 -15.94
N VAL A 135 -41.74 11.94 -15.33
CA VAL A 135 -42.70 12.79 -16.02
C VAL A 135 -41.91 13.66 -17.00
N LYS A 136 -41.93 13.30 -18.30
CA LYS A 136 -41.13 13.98 -19.34
C LYS A 136 -41.68 15.36 -19.70
N ARG A 137 -42.95 15.63 -19.41
CA ARG A 137 -43.66 16.88 -19.72
C ARG A 137 -44.69 17.19 -18.64
N SER A 138 -44.88 18.47 -18.35
CA SER A 138 -45.92 18.92 -17.41
C SER A 138 -47.31 18.46 -17.90
N PRO A 139 -48.23 18.06 -17.01
CA PRO A 139 -49.61 17.74 -17.37
C PRO A 139 -50.24 18.91 -18.14
N ARG A 140 -50.97 18.61 -19.22
CA ARG A 140 -51.73 19.63 -19.93
C ARG A 140 -53.05 19.86 -19.20
N VAL A 141 -53.33 21.12 -18.87
CA VAL A 141 -54.58 21.55 -18.24
C VAL A 141 -55.72 21.34 -19.25
N SER A 142 -56.72 20.52 -18.92
CA SER A 142 -57.80 20.13 -19.83
C SER A 142 -59.10 20.95 -19.65
N SER A 143 -59.26 21.65 -18.53
CA SER A 143 -60.37 22.55 -18.26
C SER A 143 -59.84 23.92 -17.83
N GLN A 144 -60.53 25.03 -18.18
CA GLN A 144 -60.19 26.33 -17.59
C GLN A 144 -60.43 26.25 -16.08
N GLY A 145 -59.35 26.14 -15.31
CA GLY A 145 -59.42 26.09 -13.86
C GLY A 145 -58.08 26.40 -13.20
N HIS A 146 -58.17 27.28 -12.21
CA HIS A 146 -57.16 27.79 -11.27
C HIS A 146 -56.23 28.89 -11.82
N ILE A 147 -56.32 30.07 -11.20
CA ILE A 147 -55.31 31.13 -11.28
C ILE A 147 -54.42 30.95 -10.05
N GLU A 148 -53.18 30.57 -10.26
CA GLU A 148 -52.18 30.50 -9.19
C GLU A 148 -51.53 31.88 -9.06
N ILE A 149 -51.82 32.58 -7.96
CA ILE A 149 -51.24 33.90 -7.65
C ILE A 149 -50.18 33.66 -6.59
N ASP A 150 -48.94 33.47 -7.03
CA ASP A 150 -47.82 33.08 -6.16
C ASP A 150 -47.29 34.25 -5.31
N THR A 151 -47.78 35.46 -5.53
CA THR A 151 -47.36 36.63 -4.74
C THR A 151 -48.39 37.76 -4.81
N ILE A 152 -48.81 38.26 -3.65
CA ILE A 152 -49.59 39.49 -3.55
C ILE A 152 -48.63 40.63 -3.25
N VAL A 153 -48.58 41.62 -4.12
CA VAL A 153 -47.80 42.84 -3.87
C VAL A 153 -48.65 43.79 -3.04
N ARG A 154 -48.20 44.10 -1.82
CA ARG A 154 -48.83 45.10 -0.96
C ARG A 154 -47.88 46.27 -0.72
N PHE A 155 -48.37 47.48 -0.85
CA PHE A 155 -47.62 48.69 -0.48
C PHE A 155 -48.07 49.16 0.89
N VAL A 156 -47.15 49.18 1.86
CA VAL A 156 -47.40 49.71 3.21
C VAL A 156 -46.34 50.76 3.50
N ASN A 157 -46.78 51.99 3.79
CA ASN A 157 -45.91 53.14 4.06
C ASN A 157 -44.83 53.36 2.98
N GLY A 158 -45.19 53.17 1.70
CA GLY A 158 -44.29 53.34 0.56
C GLY A 158 -43.34 52.18 0.29
N LEU A 159 -43.34 51.14 1.12
CA LEU A 159 -42.50 49.96 0.94
C LEU A 159 -43.28 48.83 0.26
N LYS A 160 -42.67 48.24 -0.77
CA LYS A 160 -43.23 47.13 -1.54
C LYS A 160 -42.95 45.82 -0.82
N LEU A 161 -44.00 45.17 -0.32
CA LEU A 161 -43.95 43.89 0.36
C LEU A 161 -44.54 42.81 -0.56
N TYR A 162 -43.85 41.68 -0.62
CA TYR A 162 -44.29 40.47 -1.32
C TYR A 162 -44.81 39.50 -0.24
N ILE A 163 -46.10 39.20 -0.29
CA ILE A 163 -46.80 38.27 0.62
C ILE A 163 -47.14 37.00 -0.16
#